data_AF-A0AAN1WFI6-F1
#
_entry.id   AF-A0AAN1WFI6-F1
#
_cell.length_a   1.000
_cell.length_b   1.000
_cell.length_c   1.000
_cell.angle_alpha   90.00
_cell.angle_beta   90.00
_cell.angle_gamma   90.00
#
_symmetry.space_group_name_H-M   'P 1'
#
loop_
_entity.id
_entity.type
_entity.pdbx_description
1 polymer ?
#
loop_
_entity_poly.entity_id
_entity_poly.type
_entity_poly.pdbx_seq_one_letter_code
_entity_poly.pdbx_strand_id
1 'polypeptide(L)'
;MTTIHLDDRIVSAKIHPAIGIARVGNSTKNDGFYIGPQVVNPKPEAPGFYRDSCGALKREVAEFRIYGYDAQGKVVRELTMDDASIEWQVELANHKAAWYNFELALDIPEAATAPATTLRNANIKDRASLSITPGLRSVNQPSAEGTAYHFNGGEFCGIEVPLGELRTDTQGRLRVFGGLGKSASLGGCPPTTFANNDNWYDDTSDGPVRATLKIGEREIDVAPAWVVVAPPNYGPQQKSVRTMYALMTDLAIRAGQLPVPTKPSFQRDIFPILKAMSDLQWMNAGFSAGFGFGAPNDFLNIEYLEKLATPGDTYAELRRVTANAFRNPADGDVSMKLWPWVYGDAMDIPMPPTPRAMTALTETQLALLGYWADGHFVADFDPNFKSPSKLADVHVCEQPAMLDRAALEFCLADAFHPGCEMTWPVRHASMYSEPYRWRHREKTNPEPHFGSTLTPQDALSYNGPLWAQSPGSITRWMAIPWQTDTASCRSGYDRAYDPYLPTFWPARVPNQVLSEQDYNTVMNESLPREKRLAAFNNRQDWDRTLGAGYMNQIANMIDGFPDMGIVEVRKGIDDDPDFPRVMQVEDRGGEAMTHAERLETDSEMRDVAGCSISQK
;
A
#
# COMPACT_ATOMS: atom_id res chain seq x y z
N MET A 1 -37.12 18.56 31.38
CA MET A 1 -36.11 17.74 30.67
C MET A 1 -35.23 18.71 29.91
N THR A 2 -34.04 18.97 30.41
CA THR A 2 -33.07 19.89 29.80
C THR A 2 -32.59 19.25 28.51
N THR A 3 -32.80 19.92 27.38
CA THR A 3 -32.26 19.51 26.08
C THR A 3 -30.74 19.62 26.16
N ILE A 4 -30.05 18.51 26.38
CA ILE A 4 -28.59 18.46 26.32
C ILE A 4 -28.19 18.73 24.86
N HIS A 5 -27.39 19.77 24.60
CA HIS A 5 -26.91 20.05 23.25
C HIS A 5 -26.01 18.88 22.82
N LEU A 6 -26.01 18.51 21.54
CA LEU A 6 -25.16 17.42 21.02
C LEU A 6 -23.68 17.61 21.40
N ASP A 7 -23.24 18.87 21.49
CA ASP A 7 -21.87 19.26 21.82
C ASP A 7 -21.50 19.04 23.29
N ASP A 8 -22.48 19.11 24.20
CA ASP A 8 -22.29 18.85 25.63
C ASP A 8 -21.97 17.37 25.90
N ARG A 9 -22.24 16.49 24.93
CA ARG A 9 -21.96 15.05 25.03
C ARG A 9 -20.54 14.69 24.63
N ILE A 10 -19.87 15.51 23.83
CA ILE A 10 -18.52 15.22 23.33
C ILE A 10 -17.54 15.41 24.48
N VAL A 11 -16.76 14.41 24.88
CA VAL A 11 -15.75 14.53 25.94
C VAL A 11 -14.32 14.37 25.45
N SER A 12 -14.14 13.79 24.27
CA SER A 12 -12.87 13.64 23.57
C SER A 12 -13.10 13.66 22.06
N ALA A 13 -12.03 13.79 21.30
CA ALA A 13 -12.06 13.71 19.86
C ALA A 13 -10.91 12.86 19.32
N LYS A 14 -11.03 12.39 18.07
CA LYS A 14 -9.97 11.65 17.38
C LYS A 14 -9.86 12.09 15.93
N ILE A 15 -8.62 12.10 15.41
CA ILE A 15 -8.34 12.33 14.00
C ILE A 15 -8.46 11.00 13.24
N HIS A 16 -9.18 11.03 12.12
CA HIS A 16 -9.38 9.92 11.20
C HIS A 16 -9.09 10.33 9.74
N PRO A 17 -8.45 9.48 8.93
CA PRO A 17 -7.93 8.17 9.30
C PRO A 17 -6.80 8.26 10.34
N ALA A 18 -6.64 7.24 11.18
CA ALA A 18 -5.57 7.16 12.17
C ALA A 18 -4.18 7.10 11.51
N ILE A 19 -4.11 6.49 10.32
CA ILE A 19 -2.97 6.52 9.40
C ILE A 19 -3.52 6.93 8.02
N GLY A 20 -3.22 8.14 7.57
CA GLY A 20 -3.55 8.62 6.24
C GLY A 20 -2.45 8.30 5.23
N ILE A 21 -2.84 8.02 3.99
CA ILE A 21 -1.92 7.71 2.90
C ILE A 21 -2.03 8.82 1.85
N ALA A 22 -0.91 9.47 1.58
CA ALA A 22 -0.73 10.36 0.45
C ALA A 22 0.28 9.72 -0.51
N ARG A 23 0.26 10.11 -1.79
CA ARG A 23 1.18 9.58 -2.79
C ARG A 23 1.76 10.68 -3.64
N VAL A 24 3.05 10.53 -3.95
CA VAL A 24 3.76 11.45 -4.82
C VAL A 24 3.21 11.43 -6.25
N GLY A 25 3.38 12.54 -6.96
CA GLY A 25 2.97 12.74 -8.34
C GLY A 25 3.55 14.05 -8.86
N ASN A 26 3.96 14.11 -10.12
CA ASN A 26 4.70 15.26 -10.66
C ASN A 26 3.81 16.43 -11.12
N SER A 27 2.48 16.33 -11.02
CA SER A 27 1.59 17.44 -11.37
C SER A 27 1.67 18.59 -10.36
N THR A 28 1.87 19.80 -10.88
CA THR A 28 1.90 21.07 -10.14
C THR A 28 0.67 21.93 -10.41
N LYS A 29 -0.31 21.41 -11.17
CA LYS A 29 -1.56 22.12 -11.48
C LYS A 29 -2.45 22.23 -10.24
N ASN A 30 -3.35 23.21 -10.24
CA ASN A 30 -4.33 23.39 -9.16
C ASN A 30 -5.29 22.18 -9.02
N ASP A 31 -5.62 21.52 -10.13
CA ASP A 31 -6.39 20.27 -10.20
C ASP A 31 -5.49 19.02 -10.31
N GLY A 32 -4.19 19.19 -10.06
CA GLY A 32 -3.14 18.16 -10.14
C GLY A 32 -3.15 17.13 -9.00
N PHE A 33 -4.32 16.85 -8.43
CA PHE A 33 -4.47 15.95 -7.29
C PHE A 33 -5.86 15.30 -7.24
N TYR A 34 -5.98 14.27 -6.43
CA TYR A 34 -7.26 13.67 -6.02
C TYR A 34 -7.18 13.24 -4.55
N ILE A 35 -8.34 13.08 -3.90
CA ILE A 35 -8.40 12.61 -2.51
C ILE A 35 -8.32 11.08 -2.52
N GLY A 36 -7.50 10.51 -1.63
CA GLY A 36 -7.40 9.07 -1.46
C GLY A 36 -8.74 8.43 -1.02
N PRO A 37 -8.85 7.09 -1.08
CA PRO A 37 -10.09 6.38 -0.77
C PRO A 37 -10.63 6.69 0.64
N GLN A 38 -11.91 7.08 0.72
CA GLN A 38 -12.64 7.29 2.00
C GLN A 38 -13.61 6.15 2.31
N VAL A 39 -13.72 5.17 1.41
CA VAL A 39 -14.46 3.92 1.59
C VAL A 39 -13.66 2.78 0.96
N VAL A 40 -13.96 1.54 1.35
CA VAL A 40 -13.22 0.37 0.86
C VAL A 40 -13.54 -0.02 -0.58
N ASN A 41 -14.69 0.41 -1.12
CA ASN A 41 -15.12 0.12 -2.48
C ASN A 41 -15.54 1.42 -3.18
N PRO A 42 -14.59 2.38 -3.37
CA PRO A 42 -14.88 3.61 -4.08
C PRO A 42 -15.25 3.29 -5.53
N LYS A 43 -16.05 4.16 -6.17
CA LYS A 43 -16.29 4.01 -7.61
C LYS A 43 -14.97 4.22 -8.36
N PRO A 44 -14.75 3.50 -9.48
CA PRO A 44 -13.67 3.85 -10.37
C PRO A 44 -13.88 5.24 -10.93
N GLU A 45 -12.78 5.98 -11.05
CA GLU A 45 -12.76 7.24 -11.78
C GLU A 45 -12.83 7.01 -13.29
N ALA A 46 -13.17 8.07 -14.03
CA ALA A 46 -13.20 8.01 -15.49
C ALA A 46 -11.81 7.76 -16.08
N PRO A 47 -11.69 7.08 -17.24
CA PRO A 47 -10.41 6.89 -17.90
C PRO A 47 -9.66 8.22 -18.15
N GLY A 48 -8.36 8.24 -17.88
CA GLY A 48 -7.49 9.42 -17.94
C GLY A 48 -7.55 10.35 -16.71
N PHE A 49 -8.33 10.01 -15.67
CA PHE A 49 -8.52 10.88 -14.51
C PHE A 49 -7.24 11.16 -13.71
N TYR A 50 -6.35 10.17 -13.60
CA TYR A 50 -5.19 10.22 -12.69
C TYR A 50 -4.05 11.09 -13.21
N ARG A 51 -4.25 11.77 -14.34
CA ARG A 51 -3.29 12.67 -14.96
C ARG A 51 -3.91 14.03 -15.22
N ASP A 52 -3.11 15.07 -15.20
CA ASP A 52 -3.55 16.39 -15.61
C ASP A 52 -3.55 16.54 -17.14
N SER A 53 -4.02 17.70 -17.63
CA SER A 53 -4.10 18.00 -19.06
C SER A 53 -2.76 17.98 -19.81
N CYS A 54 -1.64 18.05 -19.09
CA CYS A 54 -0.29 17.97 -19.65
C CYS A 54 0.28 16.55 -19.59
N GLY A 55 -0.47 15.58 -19.05
CA GLY A 55 -0.06 14.19 -18.89
C GLY A 55 0.70 13.89 -17.59
N ALA A 56 0.93 14.90 -16.74
CA ALA A 56 1.62 14.72 -15.47
C ALA A 56 0.72 13.95 -14.48
N LEU A 57 1.33 13.09 -13.68
CA LEU A 57 0.68 12.26 -12.68
C LEU A 57 0.17 13.11 -11.52
N LYS A 58 -1.13 12.97 -11.21
CA LYS A 58 -1.74 13.66 -10.07
C LYS A 58 -1.25 13.06 -8.75
N ARG A 59 -1.12 13.91 -7.73
CA ARG A 59 -0.86 13.48 -6.35
C ARG A 59 -2.12 12.86 -5.72
N GLU A 60 -1.95 11.78 -4.96
CA GLU A 60 -3.00 11.28 -4.06
C GLU A 60 -2.87 12.00 -2.71
N VAL A 61 -3.97 12.54 -2.20
CA VAL A 61 -3.98 13.41 -1.01
C VAL A 61 -4.70 12.73 0.14
N ALA A 62 -4.06 12.69 1.30
CA ALA A 62 -4.68 12.23 2.54
C ALA A 62 -5.57 13.33 3.11
N GLU A 63 -6.89 13.09 3.18
CA GLU A 63 -7.83 13.98 3.85
C GLU A 63 -8.13 13.48 5.27
N PHE A 64 -7.94 14.35 6.27
CA PHE A 64 -8.16 14.08 7.68
C PHE A 64 -9.36 14.84 8.22
N ARG A 65 -10.09 14.18 9.12
CA ARG A 65 -11.32 14.65 9.77
C ARG A 65 -11.21 14.46 11.27
N ILE A 66 -11.93 15.26 12.05
CA ILE A 66 -12.02 15.11 13.50
C ILE A 66 -13.43 14.63 13.84
N TYR A 67 -13.54 13.56 14.63
CA TYR A 67 -14.81 13.10 15.18
C TYR A 67 -14.84 13.27 16.68
N GLY A 68 -15.95 13.80 17.20
CA GLY A 68 -16.21 13.90 18.64
C GLY A 68 -16.82 12.62 19.19
N TYR A 69 -16.42 12.23 20.39
CA TYR A 69 -16.83 11.01 21.08
C TYR A 69 -17.46 11.33 22.44
N ASP A 70 -18.49 10.58 22.82
CA ASP A 70 -19.07 10.67 24.15
C ASP A 70 -18.27 9.88 25.20
N ALA A 71 -18.68 9.98 26.47
CA ALA A 71 -18.01 9.32 27.59
C ALA A 71 -18.05 7.78 27.53
N GLN A 72 -18.81 7.19 26.60
CA GLN A 72 -18.81 5.74 26.33
C GLN A 72 -17.94 5.38 25.12
N GLY A 73 -17.23 6.35 24.54
CA GLY A 73 -16.43 6.15 23.33
C GLY A 73 -17.27 5.97 22.07
N LYS A 74 -18.54 6.41 22.07
CA LYS A 74 -19.38 6.39 20.87
C LYS A 74 -19.20 7.69 20.09
N VAL A 75 -19.10 7.55 18.77
CA VAL A 75 -19.05 8.69 17.84
C VAL A 75 -20.34 9.50 17.97
N VAL A 76 -20.21 10.80 18.20
CA VAL A 76 -21.31 11.76 18.22
C VAL A 76 -21.52 12.35 16.83
N ARG A 77 -20.47 12.94 16.25
CA ARG A 77 -20.47 13.61 14.94
C ARG A 77 -19.06 13.96 14.47
N GLU A 78 -18.93 14.32 13.20
CA GLU A 78 -17.78 15.06 12.68
C GLU A 78 -17.76 16.49 13.26
N LEU A 79 -16.56 17.01 13.53
CA LEU A 79 -16.29 18.37 13.98
C LEU A 79 -15.52 19.10 12.88
N THR A 80 -16.07 20.23 12.43
CA THR A 80 -15.50 21.09 11.39
C THR A 80 -15.14 22.46 11.95
N MET A 81 -14.48 23.30 11.14
CA MET A 81 -14.20 24.69 11.55
C MET A 81 -15.46 25.57 11.63
N ASP A 82 -16.59 25.11 11.09
CA ASP A 82 -17.89 25.76 11.28
C ASP A 82 -18.44 25.52 12.71
N ASP A 83 -18.00 24.43 13.35
CA ASP A 83 -18.48 23.98 14.66
C ASP A 83 -17.55 24.39 15.81
N ALA A 84 -16.26 24.50 15.54
CA ALA A 84 -15.21 24.53 16.54
C ALA A 84 -13.97 25.30 16.05
N SER A 85 -13.19 25.83 16.98
CA SER A 85 -11.85 26.33 16.67
C SER A 85 -10.92 25.13 16.53
N ILE A 86 -10.38 24.93 15.33
CA ILE A 86 -9.43 23.85 15.02
C ILE A 86 -8.12 24.46 14.51
N GLU A 87 -7.00 24.06 15.09
CA GLU A 87 -5.68 24.26 14.49
C GLU A 87 -5.05 22.90 14.25
N TRP A 88 -4.83 22.57 12.97
CA TRP A 88 -4.08 21.40 12.56
C TRP A 88 -2.58 21.65 12.66
N GLN A 89 -1.83 20.63 13.01
CA GLN A 89 -0.37 20.64 13.17
C GLN A 89 0.21 19.38 12.56
N VAL A 90 1.07 19.51 11.55
CA VAL A 90 1.70 18.38 10.84
C VAL A 90 3.20 18.60 10.75
N GLU A 91 3.98 17.57 11.05
CA GLU A 91 5.42 17.57 10.91
C GLU A 91 5.80 16.38 10.02
N LEU A 92 6.53 16.62 8.92
CA LEU A 92 7.01 15.57 8.02
C LEU A 92 8.53 15.50 8.07
N ALA A 93 9.08 14.31 7.90
CA ALA A 93 10.51 14.12 7.70
C ALA A 93 10.81 12.92 6.79
N ASN A 94 12.01 12.91 6.22
CA ASN A 94 12.59 11.76 5.54
C ASN A 94 13.97 11.46 6.12
N HIS A 95 14.12 10.25 6.67
CA HIS A 95 15.36 9.79 7.28
C HIS A 95 16.03 8.64 6.52
N LYS A 96 15.55 8.30 5.31
CA LYS A 96 16.01 7.12 4.56
C LYS A 96 17.52 7.11 4.33
N ALA A 97 18.09 8.26 3.96
CA ALA A 97 19.53 8.38 3.69
C ALA A 97 20.39 8.33 4.97
N ALA A 98 19.80 8.71 6.10
CA ALA A 98 20.41 8.67 7.42
C ALA A 98 20.26 7.31 8.12
N TRP A 99 19.42 6.43 7.60
CA TRP A 99 19.09 5.14 8.20
C TRP A 99 20.03 4.01 7.75
N TYR A 100 19.70 2.79 8.14
CA TYR A 100 20.42 1.58 7.77
C TYR A 100 19.96 1.06 6.41
N ASN A 101 20.81 0.25 5.78
CA ASN A 101 20.46 -0.53 4.61
C ASN A 101 19.25 -1.41 4.88
N PHE A 102 18.44 -1.64 3.85
CA PHE A 102 17.50 -2.76 3.88
C PHE A 102 18.20 -3.99 3.30
N GLU A 103 18.46 -4.98 4.15
CA GLU A 103 19.00 -6.28 3.72
C GLU A 103 17.92 -7.36 3.78
N LEU A 104 17.18 -7.39 4.91
CA LEU A 104 16.03 -8.25 5.14
C LEU A 104 15.17 -7.66 6.26
N ALA A 105 13.92 -8.10 6.39
CA ALA A 105 13.12 -7.80 7.57
C ALA A 105 13.83 -8.33 8.84
N LEU A 106 14.10 -7.46 9.83
CA LEU A 106 14.95 -7.83 10.98
C LEU A 106 14.22 -8.68 12.04
N ASP A 107 12.94 -8.95 11.86
CA ASP A 107 12.10 -9.71 12.76
C ASP A 107 11.83 -11.15 12.31
N ILE A 108 12.47 -11.60 11.22
CA ILE A 108 12.44 -13.00 10.78
C ILE A 108 13.76 -13.72 11.08
N PRO A 109 13.74 -15.05 11.30
CA PRO A 109 14.95 -15.82 11.63
C PRO A 109 16.09 -15.68 10.62
N GLU A 110 15.77 -15.55 9.32
CA GLU A 110 16.73 -15.44 8.23
C GLU A 110 17.64 -14.20 8.33
N ALA A 111 17.17 -13.16 9.02
CA ALA A 111 17.96 -11.93 9.23
C ALA A 111 19.26 -12.19 10.01
N ALA A 112 19.30 -13.25 10.82
CA ALA A 112 20.51 -13.63 11.55
C ALA A 112 21.67 -14.09 10.63
N THR A 113 21.36 -14.47 9.39
CA THR A 113 22.33 -14.94 8.39
C THR A 113 22.44 -14.04 7.16
N ALA A 114 21.63 -12.98 7.12
CA ALA A 114 21.67 -11.96 6.07
C ALA A 114 22.94 -11.10 6.19
N PRO A 115 23.29 -10.33 5.14
CA PRO A 115 24.33 -9.30 5.24
C PRO A 115 24.07 -8.34 6.41
N ALA A 116 25.15 -7.80 6.97
CA ALA A 116 25.04 -6.87 8.09
C ALA A 116 24.28 -5.60 7.66
N THR A 117 23.22 -5.26 8.40
CA THR A 117 22.44 -4.04 8.20
C THR A 117 23.22 -2.81 8.68
N THR A 118 24.14 -2.34 7.84
CA THR A 118 25.01 -1.19 8.11
C THR A 118 24.35 0.14 7.75
N LEU A 119 24.88 1.25 8.26
CA LEU A 119 24.39 2.59 7.91
C LEU A 119 24.53 2.86 6.41
N ARG A 120 23.46 3.35 5.77
CA ARG A 120 23.57 4.06 4.49
C ARG A 120 24.46 5.28 4.68
N ASN A 121 25.17 5.68 3.64
CA ASN A 121 26.08 6.82 3.65
C ASN A 121 27.12 6.77 4.78
N ALA A 122 27.67 5.59 5.08
CA ALA A 122 28.57 5.37 6.23
C ALA A 122 29.82 6.29 6.24
N ASN A 123 30.21 6.79 5.06
CA ASN A 123 31.34 7.69 4.89
C ASN A 123 31.03 9.15 5.29
N ILE A 124 29.76 9.56 5.33
CA ILE A 124 29.34 10.92 5.70
C ILE A 124 29.31 11.05 7.24
N LYS A 125 30.17 11.93 7.78
CA LYS A 125 30.31 12.12 9.23
C LYS A 125 29.23 13.01 9.82
N ASP A 126 28.79 14.04 9.09
CA ASP A 126 27.65 14.85 9.48
C ASP A 126 26.34 14.11 9.14
N ARG A 127 25.91 13.22 10.05
CA ARG A 127 24.70 12.42 9.89
C ARG A 127 23.42 13.26 9.88
N ALA A 128 23.42 14.42 10.55
CA ALA A 128 22.23 15.28 10.58
C ALA A 128 21.91 15.82 9.18
N SER A 129 22.93 16.11 8.38
CA SER A 129 22.77 16.56 6.98
C SER A 129 22.08 15.54 6.06
N LEU A 130 21.97 14.27 6.45
CA LEU A 130 21.32 13.22 5.67
C LEU A 130 19.78 13.17 5.87
N SER A 131 19.26 13.92 6.84
CA SER A 131 17.84 13.90 7.21
C SER A 131 17.12 15.16 6.71
N ILE A 132 16.07 14.97 5.92
CA ILE A 132 15.26 16.08 5.41
C ILE A 132 14.18 16.39 6.44
N THR A 133 14.29 17.55 7.09
CA THR A 133 13.44 17.96 8.23
C THR A 133 12.94 19.41 8.08
N PRO A 134 11.89 19.67 7.26
CA PRO A 134 11.33 21.01 7.04
C PRO A 134 10.60 21.60 8.28
N GLY A 135 10.40 20.79 9.32
CA GLY A 135 9.76 21.18 10.57
C GLY A 135 8.23 21.24 10.50
N LEU A 136 7.63 21.64 11.63
CA LEU A 136 6.18 21.71 11.82
C LEU A 136 5.52 22.74 10.89
N ARG A 137 4.31 22.43 10.41
CA ARG A 137 3.38 23.38 9.77
C ARG A 137 2.04 23.36 10.50
N SER A 138 1.45 24.53 10.66
CA SER A 138 0.14 24.71 11.29
C SER A 138 -0.85 25.41 10.35
N VAL A 139 -2.12 25.03 10.43
CA VAL A 139 -3.20 25.66 9.65
C VAL A 139 -4.51 25.66 10.45
N ASN A 140 -5.17 26.83 10.52
CA ASN A 140 -6.32 27.07 11.40
C ASN A 140 -7.47 27.84 10.73
N GLN A 141 -7.52 27.83 9.39
CA GLN A 141 -8.58 28.48 8.62
C GLN A 141 -9.09 27.54 7.51
N PRO A 142 -10.37 27.63 7.10
CA PRO A 142 -10.89 26.88 5.98
C PRO A 142 -10.34 27.42 4.66
N SER A 143 -10.34 26.60 3.61
CA SER A 143 -9.83 26.94 2.27
C SER A 143 -8.40 27.51 2.28
N ALA A 144 -7.59 27.07 3.25
CA ALA A 144 -6.21 27.50 3.38
C ALA A 144 -5.34 26.80 2.33
N GLU A 145 -4.52 27.59 1.64
CA GLU A 145 -3.46 27.13 0.76
C GLU A 145 -2.39 28.23 0.65
N GLY A 146 -1.22 27.87 0.12
CA GLY A 146 -0.12 28.82 -0.12
C GLY A 146 1.19 28.44 0.57
N THR A 147 2.25 29.18 0.21
CA THR A 147 3.64 28.85 0.53
C THR A 147 3.95 28.77 2.03
N ALA A 148 3.18 29.46 2.88
CA ALA A 148 3.30 29.36 4.34
C ALA A 148 3.02 27.94 4.87
N TYR A 149 2.27 27.14 4.12
CA TYR A 149 1.88 25.76 4.47
C TYR A 149 2.72 24.70 3.75
N HIS A 150 3.75 25.10 3.00
CA HIS A 150 4.64 24.17 2.29
C HIS A 150 5.75 23.67 3.21
N PHE A 151 6.05 22.38 3.11
CA PHE A 151 7.17 21.74 3.81
C PHE A 151 8.52 22.00 3.10
N ASN A 152 8.84 23.28 2.91
CA ASN A 152 10.12 23.79 2.41
C ASN A 152 11.15 23.97 3.54
N GLY A 153 12.42 24.19 3.20
CA GLY A 153 13.51 24.40 4.17
C GLY A 153 14.07 23.13 4.82
N GLY A 154 13.60 21.94 4.43
CA GLY A 154 14.29 20.69 4.71
C GLY A 154 15.37 20.46 3.66
N GLU A 155 16.56 20.02 4.08
CA GLU A 155 17.70 19.85 3.18
C GLU A 155 18.33 18.46 3.30
N PHE A 156 18.85 17.95 2.20
CA PHE A 156 19.78 16.83 2.14
C PHE A 156 21.15 17.34 1.69
N CYS A 157 22.14 17.29 2.59
CA CYS A 157 23.51 17.76 2.36
C CYS A 157 23.58 19.17 1.71
N GLY A 158 22.72 20.10 2.17
CA GLY A 158 22.65 21.48 1.66
C GLY A 158 21.78 21.68 0.41
N ILE A 159 21.10 20.63 -0.07
CA ILE A 159 20.16 20.69 -1.19
C ILE A 159 18.75 20.72 -0.63
N GLU A 160 17.96 21.75 -0.97
CA GLU A 160 16.57 21.86 -0.52
C GLU A 160 15.71 20.76 -1.16
N VAL A 161 14.94 20.06 -0.32
CA VAL A 161 14.02 18.99 -0.73
C VAL A 161 12.63 19.26 -0.10
N PRO A 162 11.69 19.85 -0.86
CA PRO A 162 10.32 20.03 -0.39
C PRO A 162 9.61 18.70 -0.18
N LEU A 163 8.98 18.50 0.99
CA LEU A 163 8.27 17.24 1.32
C LEU A 163 6.74 17.29 1.08
N GLY A 164 6.22 18.39 0.54
CA GLY A 164 4.80 18.56 0.23
C GLY A 164 4.19 19.84 0.78
N GLU A 165 2.88 19.84 1.02
CA GLU A 165 2.11 21.00 1.46
C GLU A 165 0.85 20.61 2.26
N LEU A 166 0.37 21.52 3.10
CA LEU A 166 -0.96 21.42 3.73
C LEU A 166 -1.96 22.32 3.01
N ARG A 167 -3.19 21.81 2.87
CA ARG A 167 -4.36 22.63 2.54
C ARG A 167 -5.53 22.28 3.46
N THR A 168 -6.55 23.13 3.48
CA THR A 168 -7.84 22.77 4.08
C THR A 168 -8.97 22.88 3.07
N ASP A 169 -9.99 22.04 3.21
CA ASP A 169 -11.23 22.18 2.43
C ASP A 169 -12.08 23.36 2.95
N THR A 170 -13.25 23.56 2.34
CA THR A 170 -14.18 24.64 2.73
C THR A 170 -14.75 24.50 4.14
N GLN A 171 -14.70 23.31 4.74
CA GLN A 171 -15.13 23.02 6.12
C GLN A 171 -13.94 22.96 7.09
N GLY A 172 -12.72 23.22 6.64
CA GLY A 172 -11.52 23.14 7.47
C GLY A 172 -10.98 21.73 7.69
N ARG A 173 -11.40 20.73 6.90
CA ARG A 173 -10.77 19.40 6.89
C ARG A 173 -9.36 19.51 6.36
N LEU A 174 -8.41 18.85 7.02
CA LEU A 174 -7.02 18.89 6.63
C LEU A 174 -6.78 18.01 5.40
N ARG A 175 -5.99 18.50 4.46
CA ARG A 175 -5.48 17.78 3.30
C ARG A 175 -3.96 17.83 3.31
N VAL A 176 -3.31 16.68 3.40
CA VAL A 176 -1.85 16.55 3.34
C VAL A 176 -1.45 16.05 1.96
N PHE A 177 -0.70 16.88 1.26
CA PHE A 177 -0.11 16.54 -0.03
C PHE A 177 1.34 16.11 0.19
N GLY A 178 1.75 15.03 -0.48
CA GLY A 178 3.15 14.62 -0.53
C GLY A 178 4.02 15.48 -1.45
N GLY A 179 5.28 15.07 -1.57
CA GLY A 179 6.23 15.57 -2.57
C GLY A 179 5.80 15.34 -4.02
N LEU A 180 6.66 15.76 -4.95
CA LEU A 180 6.42 15.69 -6.39
C LEU A 180 7.03 14.43 -7.04
N GLY A 181 7.57 13.51 -6.25
CA GLY A 181 8.20 12.27 -6.71
C GLY A 181 9.65 12.48 -7.17
N LYS A 182 10.29 13.57 -6.74
CA LYS A 182 11.65 13.90 -7.11
C LYS A 182 12.66 13.10 -6.28
N SER A 183 13.62 12.52 -6.98
CA SER A 183 14.77 11.83 -6.41
C SER A 183 16.03 12.24 -7.14
N ALA A 184 17.15 12.34 -6.44
CA ALA A 184 18.45 12.64 -7.04
C ALA A 184 19.59 12.19 -6.14
N SER A 185 20.83 12.27 -6.65
CA SER A 185 22.05 11.95 -5.92
C SER A 185 23.05 13.10 -5.93
N LEU A 186 23.94 13.11 -4.93
CA LEU A 186 25.10 14.02 -4.94
C LEU A 186 25.98 13.71 -6.15
N GLY A 187 26.24 14.73 -6.98
CA GLY A 187 27.09 14.59 -8.15
C GLY A 187 26.48 13.79 -9.32
N GLY A 188 25.19 13.44 -9.26
CA GLY A 188 24.51 12.73 -10.36
C GLY A 188 24.97 11.29 -10.55
N CYS A 189 25.40 10.61 -9.48
CA CYS A 189 25.72 9.19 -9.52
C CYS A 189 24.48 8.35 -9.88
N PRO A 190 24.59 7.33 -10.75
CA PRO A 190 23.49 6.43 -11.06
C PRO A 190 23.13 5.54 -9.86
N PRO A 191 21.90 5.01 -9.79
CA PRO A 191 21.57 3.99 -8.80
C PRO A 191 22.28 2.67 -9.14
N THR A 192 22.58 1.88 -8.11
CA THR A 192 23.33 0.63 -8.22
C THR A 192 22.56 -0.59 -7.72
N THR A 193 21.58 -0.39 -6.82
CA THR A 193 20.77 -1.48 -6.25
C THR A 193 19.30 -1.06 -6.14
N PHE A 194 18.42 -2.02 -5.86
CA PHE A 194 16.99 -1.75 -5.70
C PHE A 194 16.66 -0.90 -4.47
N ALA A 195 17.39 -1.07 -3.36
CA ALA A 195 17.04 -0.46 -2.07
C ALA A 195 18.08 0.49 -1.48
N ASN A 196 19.37 0.22 -1.69
CA ASN A 196 20.46 0.87 -0.94
C ASN A 196 21.39 1.60 -1.90
N ASN A 197 21.17 2.90 -2.07
CA ASN A 197 21.97 3.74 -2.95
C ASN A 197 22.55 4.91 -2.14
N ASP A 198 23.85 4.86 -1.86
CA ASP A 198 24.55 5.94 -1.17
C ASP A 198 24.52 7.24 -2.00
N ASN A 199 24.48 8.36 -1.29
CA ASN A 199 24.38 9.74 -1.78
C ASN A 199 23.04 10.12 -2.42
N TRP A 200 22.03 9.24 -2.37
CA TRP A 200 20.69 9.52 -2.88
C TRP A 200 19.75 10.11 -1.83
N TYR A 201 18.76 10.86 -2.31
CA TYR A 201 17.59 11.31 -1.57
C TYR A 201 16.32 11.20 -2.42
N ASP A 202 15.17 11.20 -1.76
CA ASP A 202 13.85 11.31 -2.38
C ASP A 202 12.92 12.21 -1.54
N ASP A 203 11.75 12.54 -2.08
CA ASP A 203 10.76 13.42 -1.44
C ASP A 203 9.54 12.68 -0.86
N THR A 204 9.67 11.37 -0.62
CA THR A 204 8.72 10.65 0.26
C THR A 204 8.94 11.06 1.71
N SER A 205 7.97 10.83 2.58
CA SER A 205 8.07 11.22 3.98
C SER A 205 6.98 10.57 4.82
N ASP A 206 7.06 10.75 6.13
CA ASP A 206 5.95 10.48 7.03
C ASP A 206 6.02 11.36 8.26
N GLY A 207 4.92 11.47 8.99
CA GLY A 207 4.95 12.08 10.31
C GLY A 207 3.60 12.31 10.98
N PRO A 208 3.62 12.86 12.20
CA PRO A 208 2.42 13.02 13.03
C PRO A 208 1.50 14.10 12.48
N VAL A 209 0.19 13.83 12.59
CA VAL A 209 -0.91 14.77 12.37
C VAL A 209 -1.60 14.98 13.72
N ARG A 210 -1.56 16.22 14.22
CA ARG A 210 -2.15 16.64 15.50
C ARG A 210 -3.15 17.76 15.26
N ALA A 211 -4.03 18.00 16.24
CA ALA A 211 -4.90 19.15 16.23
C ALA A 211 -5.12 19.67 17.65
N THR A 212 -5.26 20.99 17.78
CA THR A 212 -5.91 21.60 18.94
C THR A 212 -7.37 21.88 18.60
N LEU A 213 -8.28 21.64 19.54
CA LEU A 213 -9.73 21.72 19.32
C LEU A 213 -10.40 22.42 20.51
N LYS A 214 -11.21 23.44 20.20
CA LYS A 214 -12.11 24.08 21.19
C LYS A 214 -13.54 24.13 20.67
N ILE A 215 -14.48 23.62 21.46
CA ILE A 215 -15.92 23.75 21.21
C ILE A 215 -16.45 24.83 22.16
N GLY A 216 -16.76 26.02 21.63
CA GLY A 216 -16.91 27.22 22.45
C GLY A 216 -15.60 27.51 23.21
N GLU A 217 -15.66 27.63 24.53
CA GLU A 217 -14.48 27.83 25.39
C GLU A 217 -13.84 26.53 25.87
N ARG A 218 -14.46 25.37 25.61
CA ARG A 218 -14.03 24.08 26.14
C ARG A 218 -12.96 23.45 25.27
N GLU A 219 -11.78 23.23 25.84
CA GLU A 219 -10.72 22.43 25.24
C GLU A 219 -11.09 20.95 25.23
N ILE A 220 -10.87 20.30 24.08
CA ILE A 220 -11.16 18.88 23.86
C ILE A 220 -9.85 18.18 23.51
N ASP A 221 -9.52 17.13 24.25
CA ASP A 221 -8.37 16.27 23.92
C ASP A 221 -8.61 15.56 22.60
N VAL A 222 -7.64 15.68 21.67
CA VAL A 222 -7.69 15.05 20.35
C VAL A 222 -6.64 13.96 20.25
N ALA A 223 -7.06 12.70 20.04
CA ALA A 223 -6.13 11.62 19.73
C ALA A 223 -5.49 11.86 18.35
N PRO A 224 -4.14 11.86 18.24
CA PRO A 224 -3.45 12.26 17.03
C PRO A 224 -3.42 11.13 15.99
N ALA A 225 -3.18 11.46 14.73
CA ALA A 225 -3.01 10.52 13.63
C ALA A 225 -1.60 10.59 13.05
N TRP A 226 -1.34 9.82 12.00
CA TRP A 226 -0.11 9.86 11.21
C TRP A 226 -0.42 9.97 9.72
N VAL A 227 0.52 10.51 8.95
CA VAL A 227 0.46 10.48 7.48
C VAL A 227 1.72 9.81 6.93
N VAL A 228 1.54 8.95 5.92
CA VAL A 228 2.62 8.35 5.14
C VAL A 228 2.49 8.84 3.69
N VAL A 229 3.58 9.39 3.15
CA VAL A 229 3.70 9.79 1.75
C VAL A 229 4.45 8.67 1.01
N ALA A 230 3.73 7.95 0.18
CA ALA A 230 4.19 6.74 -0.51
C ALA A 230 4.44 6.97 -2.02
N PRO A 231 5.04 5.97 -2.71
CA PRO A 231 5.04 5.88 -4.17
C PRO A 231 3.62 5.95 -4.77
N PRO A 232 3.50 6.25 -6.08
CA PRO A 232 2.21 6.25 -6.78
C PRO A 232 1.47 4.92 -6.71
N ASN A 233 0.17 4.98 -6.98
CA ASN A 233 -0.69 3.81 -7.11
C ASN A 233 -1.04 3.58 -8.59
N TYR A 234 -0.34 2.65 -9.25
CA TYR A 234 -0.60 2.32 -10.66
C TYR A 234 -1.77 1.34 -10.84
N GLY A 235 -2.38 0.87 -9.74
CA GLY A 235 -3.58 0.03 -9.71
C GLY A 235 -4.62 0.57 -8.73
N PRO A 236 -5.24 1.74 -9.00
CA PRO A 236 -6.06 2.45 -8.02
C PRO A 236 -7.32 1.69 -7.55
N GLN A 237 -7.77 0.70 -8.32
CA GLN A 237 -8.90 -0.18 -7.97
C GLN A 237 -8.47 -1.54 -7.42
N GLN A 238 -7.17 -1.78 -7.31
CA GLN A 238 -6.60 -3.08 -6.95
C GLN A 238 -6.20 -3.15 -5.48
N LYS A 239 -6.35 -4.35 -4.91
CA LYS A 239 -5.99 -4.69 -3.53
C LYS A 239 -5.12 -5.95 -3.55
N SER A 240 -4.19 -6.04 -2.61
CA SER A 240 -3.49 -7.31 -2.38
C SER A 240 -4.42 -8.31 -1.67
N VAL A 241 -4.07 -9.59 -1.77
CA VAL A 241 -4.75 -10.69 -1.07
C VAL A 241 -4.63 -10.53 0.45
N ARG A 242 -3.49 -10.00 0.92
CA ARG A 242 -3.30 -9.56 2.30
C ARG A 242 -2.98 -8.06 2.31
N THR A 243 -3.92 -7.28 2.80
CA THR A 243 -3.81 -5.81 2.85
C THR A 243 -3.13 -5.37 4.14
N MET A 244 -2.64 -4.13 4.19
CA MET A 244 -2.13 -3.53 5.43
C MET A 244 -3.21 -3.49 6.51
N TYR A 245 -4.47 -3.25 6.14
CA TYR A 245 -5.59 -3.35 7.07
C TYR A 245 -5.71 -4.75 7.69
N ALA A 246 -5.65 -5.80 6.87
CA ALA A 246 -5.74 -7.18 7.37
C ALA A 246 -4.60 -7.51 8.35
N LEU A 247 -3.37 -7.12 8.02
CA LEU A 247 -2.19 -7.30 8.87
C LEU A 247 -2.32 -6.56 10.21
N MET A 248 -2.69 -5.28 10.19
CA MET A 248 -2.83 -4.48 11.41
C MET A 248 -4.03 -4.92 12.26
N THR A 249 -5.12 -5.39 11.64
CA THR A 249 -6.27 -5.97 12.33
C THR A 249 -5.85 -7.23 13.08
N ASP A 250 -5.15 -8.14 12.39
CA ASP A 250 -4.62 -9.37 12.97
C ASP A 250 -3.68 -9.08 14.16
N LEU A 251 -2.78 -8.11 14.01
CA LEU A 251 -1.91 -7.66 15.09
C LEU A 251 -2.71 -7.18 16.31
N ALA A 252 -3.73 -6.35 16.08
CA ALA A 252 -4.57 -5.83 17.16
C ALA A 252 -5.37 -6.94 17.86
N ILE A 253 -5.84 -7.94 17.13
CA ILE A 253 -6.50 -9.13 17.69
C ILE A 253 -5.51 -9.93 18.55
N ARG A 254 -4.32 -10.24 18.03
CA ARG A 254 -3.28 -10.98 18.77
C ARG A 254 -2.78 -10.22 20.00
N ALA A 255 -2.79 -8.89 19.95
CA ALA A 255 -2.47 -8.03 21.08
C ALA A 255 -3.64 -7.86 22.08
N GLY A 256 -4.80 -8.50 21.85
CA GLY A 256 -5.97 -8.42 22.72
C GLY A 256 -6.71 -7.07 22.68
N GLN A 257 -6.45 -6.24 21.68
CA GLN A 257 -7.08 -4.93 21.51
C GLN A 257 -8.38 -4.99 20.70
N LEU A 258 -8.56 -6.04 19.90
CA LEU A 258 -9.79 -6.32 19.15
C LEU A 258 -10.28 -7.74 19.45
N PRO A 259 -11.60 -7.99 19.37
CA PRO A 259 -12.14 -9.32 19.60
C PRO A 259 -11.76 -10.28 18.47
N VAL A 260 -11.54 -11.55 18.82
CA VAL A 260 -11.32 -12.63 17.85
C VAL A 260 -12.66 -12.97 17.17
N PRO A 261 -12.78 -12.89 15.84
CA PRO A 261 -13.99 -13.32 15.14
C PRO A 261 -14.07 -14.86 15.10
N THR A 262 -15.25 -15.41 15.43
CA THR A 262 -15.48 -16.87 15.49
C THR A 262 -16.56 -17.36 14.54
N LYS A 263 -17.20 -16.45 13.80
CA LYS A 263 -18.23 -16.75 12.81
C LYS A 263 -18.15 -15.73 11.67
N PRO A 264 -17.32 -15.95 10.65
CA PRO A 264 -17.14 -14.99 9.56
C PRO A 264 -18.43 -14.79 8.75
N SER A 265 -18.60 -13.60 8.18
CA SER A 265 -19.50 -13.33 7.07
C SER A 265 -18.85 -13.80 5.76
N PHE A 266 -19.59 -14.54 4.93
CA PHE A 266 -19.06 -14.88 3.61
C PHE A 266 -18.83 -13.60 2.80
N GLN A 267 -19.80 -12.67 2.82
CA GLN A 267 -19.76 -11.44 2.03
C GLN A 267 -18.62 -10.50 2.45
N ARG A 268 -18.34 -10.38 3.75
CA ARG A 268 -17.46 -9.35 4.31
C ARG A 268 -16.07 -9.85 4.69
N ASP A 269 -15.93 -11.13 5.00
CA ASP A 269 -14.67 -11.68 5.54
C ASP A 269 -14.02 -12.70 4.60
N ILE A 270 -14.80 -13.52 3.89
CA ILE A 270 -14.27 -14.57 3.00
C ILE A 270 -14.15 -14.09 1.56
N PHE A 271 -15.24 -13.55 1.00
CA PHE A 271 -15.29 -13.12 -0.39
C PHE A 271 -14.19 -12.11 -0.75
N PRO A 272 -13.84 -11.10 0.08
CA PRO A 272 -12.76 -10.18 -0.27
C PRO A 272 -11.39 -10.84 -0.51
N ILE A 273 -11.09 -11.93 0.20
CA ILE A 273 -9.84 -12.69 0.03
C ILE A 273 -9.84 -13.38 -1.35
N LEU A 274 -10.93 -14.07 -1.67
CA LEU A 274 -11.10 -14.76 -2.95
C LEU A 274 -11.14 -13.77 -4.13
N LYS A 275 -11.88 -12.67 -3.96
CA LYS A 275 -12.02 -11.60 -4.94
C LYS A 275 -10.67 -10.99 -5.30
N ALA A 276 -9.80 -10.76 -4.31
CA ALA A 276 -8.46 -10.21 -4.56
C ALA A 276 -7.63 -11.11 -5.48
N MET A 277 -7.74 -12.45 -5.36
CA MET A 277 -7.06 -13.37 -6.27
C MET A 277 -7.51 -13.16 -7.73
N SER A 278 -8.82 -13.03 -7.96
CA SER A 278 -9.35 -12.79 -9.32
C SER A 278 -9.14 -11.37 -9.83
N ASP A 279 -9.16 -10.35 -8.96
CA ASP A 279 -8.93 -8.96 -9.37
C ASP A 279 -7.49 -8.74 -9.86
N LEU A 280 -6.52 -9.47 -9.31
CA LEU A 280 -5.12 -9.43 -9.72
C LEU A 280 -4.88 -9.94 -11.15
N GLN A 281 -5.88 -10.53 -11.82
CA GLN A 281 -5.80 -10.90 -13.24
C GLN A 281 -5.40 -9.75 -14.17
N TRP A 282 -5.73 -8.52 -13.77
CA TRP A 282 -5.46 -7.32 -14.56
C TRP A 282 -4.03 -6.80 -14.41
N MET A 283 -3.28 -7.36 -13.44
CA MET A 283 -1.98 -6.86 -13.01
C MET A 283 -0.85 -7.89 -13.18
N ASN A 284 -1.19 -9.18 -13.29
CA ASN A 284 -0.21 -10.25 -13.46
C ASN A 284 -0.80 -11.39 -14.31
N ALA A 285 -0.03 -11.87 -15.29
CA ALA A 285 -0.50 -12.88 -16.24
C ALA A 285 -0.71 -14.26 -15.61
N GLY A 286 0.07 -14.63 -14.58
CA GLY A 286 -0.13 -15.87 -13.84
C GLY A 286 -1.45 -15.89 -13.06
N PHE A 287 -1.79 -14.78 -12.40
CA PHE A 287 -3.11 -14.61 -11.77
C PHE A 287 -4.23 -14.61 -12.82
N SER A 288 -4.01 -14.01 -14.00
CA SER A 288 -4.98 -14.08 -15.11
C SER A 288 -5.25 -15.51 -15.55
N ALA A 289 -4.22 -16.35 -15.64
CA ALA A 289 -4.37 -17.75 -16.05
C ALA A 289 -5.05 -18.63 -14.97
N GLY A 290 -4.79 -18.35 -13.68
CA GLY A 290 -5.31 -19.15 -12.57
C GLY A 290 -6.70 -18.75 -12.08
N PHE A 291 -6.99 -17.45 -12.07
CA PHE A 291 -8.14 -16.84 -11.38
C PHE A 291 -8.91 -15.80 -12.22
N GLY A 292 -8.48 -15.54 -13.46
CA GLY A 292 -9.12 -14.59 -14.35
C GLY A 292 -10.52 -15.00 -14.79
N PHE A 293 -11.19 -14.14 -15.55
CA PHE A 293 -12.52 -14.42 -16.09
C PHE A 293 -12.53 -15.73 -16.90
N GLY A 294 -13.36 -16.69 -16.50
CA GLY A 294 -13.45 -18.02 -17.13
C GLY A 294 -12.28 -18.98 -16.82
N ALA A 295 -11.33 -18.59 -15.97
CA ALA A 295 -10.25 -19.46 -15.51
C ALA A 295 -10.75 -20.51 -14.50
N PRO A 296 -9.96 -21.56 -14.19
CA PRO A 296 -10.39 -22.64 -13.29
C PRO A 296 -10.82 -22.19 -11.90
N ASN A 297 -10.26 -21.08 -11.39
CA ASN A 297 -10.61 -20.50 -10.09
C ASN A 297 -11.15 -19.07 -10.22
N ASP A 298 -12.08 -18.83 -11.15
CA ASP A 298 -12.78 -17.55 -11.29
C ASP A 298 -13.70 -17.28 -10.08
N PHE A 299 -13.17 -16.59 -9.07
CA PHE A 299 -13.90 -16.19 -7.88
C PHE A 299 -14.78 -14.95 -8.08
N LEU A 300 -15.03 -14.54 -9.33
CA LEU A 300 -16.05 -13.55 -9.69
C LEU A 300 -17.26 -14.21 -10.36
N ASN A 301 -17.19 -15.50 -10.69
CA ASN A 301 -18.32 -16.26 -11.19
C ASN A 301 -19.38 -16.47 -10.10
N ILE A 302 -20.59 -15.96 -10.35
CA ILE A 302 -21.69 -15.96 -9.36
C ILE A 302 -22.09 -17.39 -8.98
N GLU A 303 -22.25 -18.29 -9.94
CA GLU A 303 -22.65 -19.68 -9.67
C GLU A 303 -21.60 -20.41 -8.83
N TYR A 304 -20.32 -20.09 -9.02
CA TYR A 304 -19.25 -20.66 -8.21
C TYR A 304 -19.26 -20.10 -6.78
N LEU A 305 -19.44 -18.78 -6.63
CA LEU A 305 -19.55 -18.13 -5.32
C LEU A 305 -20.77 -18.61 -4.54
N GLU A 306 -21.92 -18.85 -5.17
CA GLU A 306 -23.12 -19.38 -4.51
C GLU A 306 -22.86 -20.76 -3.88
N LYS A 307 -22.09 -21.63 -4.55
CA LYS A 307 -21.67 -22.92 -3.99
C LYS A 307 -20.76 -22.74 -2.79
N LEU A 308 -19.78 -21.85 -2.89
CA LEU A 308 -18.83 -21.53 -1.81
C LEU A 308 -19.52 -20.86 -0.60
N ALA A 309 -20.60 -20.11 -0.83
CA ALA A 309 -21.39 -19.42 0.18
C ALA A 309 -22.48 -20.30 0.83
N THR A 310 -22.74 -21.50 0.29
CA THR A 310 -23.74 -22.41 0.84
C THR A 310 -23.18 -23.12 2.08
N PRO A 311 -23.84 -23.03 3.26
CA PRO A 311 -23.40 -23.72 4.47
C PRO A 311 -23.78 -25.21 4.45
N GLY A 312 -23.27 -25.98 5.41
CA GLY A 312 -23.56 -27.42 5.53
C GLY A 312 -22.76 -28.29 4.56
N ASP A 313 -23.21 -29.54 4.38
CA ASP A 313 -22.38 -30.63 3.83
C ASP A 313 -22.33 -30.66 2.29
N THR A 314 -23.32 -30.08 1.60
CA THR A 314 -23.47 -30.19 0.13
C THR A 314 -22.22 -29.75 -0.64
N TYR A 315 -21.59 -28.66 -0.21
CA TYR A 315 -20.36 -28.12 -0.81
C TYR A 315 -19.20 -28.08 0.18
N ALA A 316 -19.24 -28.86 1.27
CA ALA A 316 -18.21 -28.85 2.30
C ALA A 316 -16.83 -29.19 1.75
N GLU A 317 -16.72 -30.21 0.89
CA GLU A 317 -15.44 -30.57 0.27
C GLU A 317 -14.92 -29.48 -0.67
N LEU A 318 -15.80 -28.77 -1.38
CA LEU A 318 -15.38 -27.66 -2.22
C LEU A 318 -14.75 -26.56 -1.37
N ARG A 319 -15.43 -26.13 -0.29
CA ARG A 319 -14.87 -25.13 0.63
C ARG A 319 -13.55 -25.60 1.26
N ARG A 320 -13.47 -26.87 1.68
CA ARG A 320 -12.25 -27.45 2.26
C ARG A 320 -11.09 -27.48 1.28
N VAL A 321 -11.30 -27.90 0.04
CA VAL A 321 -10.24 -27.91 -0.99
C VAL A 321 -9.78 -26.48 -1.29
N THR A 322 -10.70 -25.52 -1.38
CA THR A 322 -10.34 -24.10 -1.56
C THR A 322 -9.56 -23.56 -0.37
N ALA A 323 -9.95 -23.84 0.87
CA ALA A 323 -9.21 -23.42 2.06
C ALA A 323 -7.81 -24.05 2.12
N ASN A 324 -7.70 -25.35 1.82
CA ASN A 324 -6.44 -26.09 1.81
C ASN A 324 -5.47 -25.65 0.70
N ALA A 325 -5.95 -24.91 -0.31
CA ALA A 325 -5.08 -24.34 -1.33
C ALA A 325 -4.27 -23.15 -0.81
N PHE A 326 -4.69 -22.52 0.30
CA PHE A 326 -3.93 -21.45 0.95
C PHE A 326 -2.82 -22.00 1.83
N ARG A 327 -1.68 -21.32 1.81
CA ARG A 327 -0.52 -21.64 2.65
C ARG A 327 -0.85 -21.43 4.13
N ASN A 328 -0.60 -22.46 4.93
CA ASN A 328 -0.55 -22.36 6.38
C ASN A 328 0.91 -22.42 6.87
N PRO A 329 1.47 -21.34 7.44
CA PRO A 329 2.83 -21.33 7.95
C PRO A 329 3.12 -22.40 9.01
N ALA A 330 2.11 -22.88 9.73
CA ALA A 330 2.27 -23.91 10.76
C ALA A 330 2.67 -25.28 10.19
N ASP A 331 2.39 -25.53 8.91
CA ASP A 331 2.73 -26.81 8.24
C ASP A 331 4.19 -26.85 7.79
N GLY A 332 4.89 -25.70 7.82
CA GLY A 332 6.29 -25.60 7.39
C GLY A 332 6.49 -25.81 5.88
N ASP A 333 5.45 -25.68 5.06
CA ASP A 333 5.53 -25.90 3.62
C ASP A 333 6.31 -24.78 2.90
N VAL A 334 7.34 -25.19 2.15
CA VAL A 334 8.23 -24.35 1.35
C VAL A 334 7.84 -24.33 -0.14
N SER A 335 6.79 -25.05 -0.54
CA SER A 335 6.28 -25.15 -1.90
C SER A 335 5.84 -23.79 -2.42
N MET A 336 6.21 -23.45 -3.65
CA MET A 336 5.72 -22.24 -4.33
C MET A 336 4.28 -22.36 -4.87
N LYS A 337 3.66 -23.55 -4.78
CA LYS A 337 2.38 -23.86 -5.43
C LYS A 337 1.14 -23.37 -4.66
N LEU A 338 1.24 -23.24 -3.34
CA LEU A 338 0.14 -22.81 -2.48
C LEU A 338 -0.14 -21.31 -2.60
N TRP A 339 -1.40 -20.92 -2.38
CA TRP A 339 -1.87 -19.55 -2.48
C TRP A 339 -1.55 -18.71 -1.22
N PRO A 340 -1.36 -17.39 -1.38
CA PRO A 340 -1.25 -16.68 -2.66
C PRO A 340 0.11 -16.94 -3.34
N TRP A 341 0.17 -16.81 -4.68
CA TRP A 341 1.41 -16.95 -5.46
C TRP A 341 2.28 -15.68 -5.40
N VAL A 342 2.48 -15.19 -4.16
CA VAL A 342 3.17 -13.95 -3.85
C VAL A 342 4.42 -14.27 -3.04
N TYR A 343 5.54 -13.61 -3.35
CA TYR A 343 6.78 -13.75 -2.60
C TYR A 343 6.58 -13.38 -1.13
N GLY A 344 7.38 -13.98 -0.25
CA GLY A 344 7.41 -13.68 1.18
C GLY A 344 8.67 -12.91 1.58
N ASP A 345 8.74 -12.51 2.84
CA ASP A 345 9.81 -11.65 3.37
C ASP A 345 11.21 -12.22 3.17
N ALA A 346 11.36 -13.55 3.17
CA ALA A 346 12.63 -14.26 3.03
C ALA A 346 12.94 -14.65 1.57
N MET A 347 12.23 -14.10 0.58
CA MET A 347 12.53 -14.27 -0.83
C MET A 347 14.01 -13.92 -1.13
N ASP A 348 14.73 -14.84 -1.78
CA ASP A 348 16.08 -14.64 -2.34
C ASP A 348 16.31 -15.50 -3.60
N ILE A 349 17.27 -15.18 -4.46
CA ILE A 349 17.51 -15.89 -5.73
C ILE A 349 18.82 -16.69 -5.66
N PRO A 350 18.80 -18.03 -5.78
CA PRO A 350 17.63 -18.90 -5.97
C PRO A 350 16.75 -19.00 -4.71
N MET A 351 15.46 -19.32 -4.92
CA MET A 351 14.44 -19.39 -3.85
C MET A 351 14.91 -20.22 -2.64
N PRO A 352 14.96 -19.65 -1.43
CA PRO A 352 15.41 -20.39 -0.26
C PRO A 352 14.34 -21.37 0.22
N PRO A 353 14.73 -22.54 0.74
CA PRO A 353 13.81 -23.57 1.23
C PRO A 353 13.29 -23.23 2.63
N THR A 354 12.59 -22.09 2.76
CA THR A 354 11.99 -21.62 4.01
C THR A 354 10.52 -21.24 3.81
N PRO A 355 9.64 -21.49 4.81
CA PRO A 355 8.22 -21.13 4.70
C PRO A 355 7.96 -19.64 4.48
N ARG A 356 8.92 -18.77 4.83
CA ARG A 356 8.84 -17.31 4.68
C ARG A 356 9.29 -16.80 3.33
N ALA A 357 9.74 -17.67 2.42
CA ALA A 357 10.08 -17.29 1.05
C ALA A 357 8.82 -16.96 0.22
N MET A 358 7.65 -17.39 0.69
CA MET A 358 6.34 -17.17 0.09
C MET A 358 5.39 -16.56 1.11
N THR A 359 4.50 -15.68 0.66
CA THR A 359 3.50 -15.07 1.54
C THR A 359 2.44 -16.09 1.99
N ALA A 360 1.93 -15.88 3.19
CA ALA A 360 0.69 -16.48 3.70
C ALA A 360 -0.30 -15.38 4.11
N LEU A 361 -1.58 -15.71 4.18
CA LEU A 361 -2.57 -14.84 4.82
C LEU A 361 -2.24 -14.63 6.31
N THR A 362 -2.91 -13.68 6.96
CA THR A 362 -2.76 -13.50 8.42
C THR A 362 -3.33 -14.69 9.19
N GLU A 363 -2.91 -14.87 10.45
CA GLU A 363 -3.46 -15.93 11.32
C GLU A 363 -4.98 -15.80 11.45
N THR A 364 -5.49 -14.57 11.58
CA THR A 364 -6.93 -14.28 11.61
C THR A 364 -7.61 -14.71 10.31
N GLN A 365 -7.08 -14.33 9.13
CA GLN A 365 -7.68 -14.72 7.85
C GLN A 365 -7.70 -16.24 7.67
N LEU A 366 -6.63 -16.95 8.05
CA LEU A 366 -6.58 -18.41 7.99
C LEU A 366 -7.59 -19.06 8.94
N ALA A 367 -7.75 -18.54 10.15
CA ALA A 367 -8.77 -19.02 11.09
C ALA A 367 -10.19 -18.83 10.52
N LEU A 368 -10.46 -17.69 9.88
CA LEU A 368 -11.74 -17.42 9.23
C LEU A 368 -12.01 -18.37 8.07
N LEU A 369 -11.00 -18.66 7.23
CA LEU A 369 -11.11 -19.69 6.19
C LEU A 369 -11.40 -21.07 6.78
N GLY A 370 -10.81 -21.41 7.93
CA GLY A 370 -11.10 -22.65 8.66
C GLY A 370 -12.57 -22.74 9.09
N TYR A 371 -13.09 -21.71 9.77
CA TYR A 371 -14.50 -21.67 10.16
C TYR A 371 -15.44 -21.76 8.95
N TRP A 372 -15.11 -21.06 7.85
CA TRP A 372 -15.87 -21.12 6.61
C TRP A 372 -15.86 -22.51 5.97
N ALA A 373 -14.69 -23.15 5.88
CA ALA A 373 -14.54 -24.51 5.36
C ALA A 373 -15.41 -25.51 6.14
N ASP A 374 -15.41 -25.41 7.47
CA ASP A 374 -16.21 -26.24 8.37
C ASP A 374 -17.71 -25.92 8.36
N GLY A 375 -18.14 -24.88 7.62
CA GLY A 375 -19.54 -24.47 7.55
C GLY A 375 -20.01 -23.58 8.71
N HIS A 376 -19.09 -23.09 9.53
CA HIS A 376 -19.34 -22.20 10.67
C HIS A 376 -19.25 -20.72 10.29
N PHE A 377 -20.08 -20.28 9.35
CA PHE A 377 -20.09 -18.89 8.86
C PHE A 377 -21.52 -18.36 8.70
N VAL A 378 -21.65 -17.05 8.48
CA VAL A 378 -22.90 -16.42 8.07
C VAL A 378 -22.98 -16.49 6.55
N ALA A 379 -23.95 -17.26 6.03
CA ALA A 379 -24.19 -17.41 4.60
C ALA A 379 -24.98 -16.21 4.05
N ASP A 380 -24.32 -15.06 3.98
CA ASP A 380 -24.89 -13.76 3.61
C ASP A 380 -24.44 -13.24 2.25
N PHE A 381 -23.96 -14.13 1.38
CA PHE A 381 -23.60 -13.75 0.01
C PHE A 381 -24.81 -13.18 -0.72
N ASP A 382 -24.67 -11.95 -1.20
CA ASP A 382 -25.63 -11.31 -2.08
C ASP A 382 -24.86 -10.78 -3.32
N PRO A 383 -25.07 -11.36 -4.51
CA PRO A 383 -24.40 -10.89 -5.72
C PRO A 383 -24.78 -9.46 -6.11
N ASN A 384 -25.87 -8.92 -5.53
CA ASN A 384 -26.30 -7.54 -5.70
C ASN A 384 -25.91 -6.63 -4.53
N PHE A 385 -25.09 -7.13 -3.58
CA PHE A 385 -24.66 -6.35 -2.43
C PHE A 385 -23.96 -5.06 -2.87
N LYS A 386 -24.50 -3.93 -2.45
CA LYS A 386 -23.92 -2.61 -2.73
C LYS A 386 -23.21 -2.10 -1.50
N SER A 387 -21.88 -2.08 -1.56
CA SER A 387 -21.08 -1.38 -0.56
C SER A 387 -21.27 0.14 -0.66
N PRO A 388 -21.15 0.88 0.45
CA PRO A 388 -21.06 2.34 0.42
C PRO A 388 -19.98 2.79 -0.56
N SER A 389 -20.36 3.69 -1.48
CA SER A 389 -19.47 4.16 -2.55
C SER A 389 -18.84 5.54 -2.27
N LYS A 390 -19.31 6.19 -1.21
CA LYS A 390 -18.83 7.45 -0.67
C LYS A 390 -19.08 7.47 0.83
N LEU A 391 -18.29 8.25 1.58
CA LEU A 391 -18.39 8.30 3.04
C LEU A 391 -19.78 8.74 3.54
N ALA A 392 -20.45 9.62 2.80
CA ALA A 392 -21.80 10.08 3.14
C ALA A 392 -22.86 8.96 3.14
N ASP A 393 -22.59 7.82 2.49
CA ASP A 393 -23.48 6.65 2.51
C ASP A 393 -23.25 5.77 3.76
N VAL A 394 -22.20 6.05 4.55
CA VAL A 394 -21.83 5.33 5.77
C VAL A 394 -22.47 6.03 6.97
N HIS A 395 -23.07 5.24 7.87
CA HIS A 395 -23.66 5.81 9.08
C HIS A 395 -22.59 6.53 9.91
N VAL A 396 -22.92 7.69 10.48
CA VAL A 396 -21.94 8.57 11.16
C VAL A 396 -21.08 7.84 12.20
N CYS A 397 -21.67 6.88 12.92
CA CYS A 397 -20.93 6.12 13.93
C CYS A 397 -19.92 5.10 13.38
N GLU A 398 -20.01 4.77 12.09
CA GLU A 398 -19.12 3.83 11.39
C GLU A 398 -18.10 4.56 10.50
N GLN A 399 -18.31 5.85 10.22
CA GLN A 399 -17.43 6.64 9.36
C GLN A 399 -15.96 6.65 9.81
N PRO A 400 -15.62 6.81 11.11
CA PRO A 400 -14.23 6.75 11.56
C PRO A 400 -13.52 5.43 11.22
N ALA A 401 -14.18 4.30 11.53
CA ALA A 401 -13.65 2.97 11.24
C ALA A 401 -13.56 2.71 9.73
N MET A 402 -14.51 3.23 8.94
CA MET A 402 -14.44 3.17 7.48
C MET A 402 -13.24 3.95 6.94
N LEU A 403 -12.96 5.16 7.46
CA LEU A 403 -11.81 5.96 7.05
C LEU A 403 -10.49 5.26 7.38
N ASP A 404 -10.36 4.76 8.62
CA ASP A 404 -9.17 4.00 9.05
C ASP A 404 -8.93 2.78 8.15
N ARG A 405 -10.01 2.05 7.84
CA ARG A 405 -9.94 0.89 6.94
C ARG A 405 -9.61 1.30 5.51
N ALA A 406 -10.32 2.28 4.94
CA ALA A 406 -10.18 2.68 3.55
C ALA A 406 -8.75 3.14 3.23
N ALA A 407 -8.10 3.87 4.15
CA ALA A 407 -6.72 4.28 3.97
C ALA A 407 -5.74 3.09 3.88
N LEU A 408 -6.00 1.99 4.61
CA LEU A 408 -5.10 0.83 4.73
C LEU A 408 -5.48 -0.35 3.82
N GLU A 409 -6.72 -0.44 3.37
CA GLU A 409 -7.23 -1.50 2.48
C GLU A 409 -6.51 -1.46 1.12
N PHE A 410 -6.02 -0.27 0.73
CA PHE A 410 -5.24 -0.03 -0.46
C PHE A 410 -3.73 0.06 -0.17
N CYS A 411 -3.23 -0.51 0.91
CA CYS A 411 -1.79 -0.68 1.14
C CYS A 411 -1.43 -2.17 1.20
N LEU A 412 -0.18 -2.47 0.87
CA LEU A 412 0.34 -3.83 0.77
C LEU A 412 0.95 -4.29 2.10
N ALA A 413 0.87 -5.57 2.40
CA ALA A 413 1.45 -6.15 3.61
C ALA A 413 2.39 -7.35 3.35
N ASP A 414 2.78 -7.57 2.09
CA ASP A 414 3.36 -8.84 1.60
C ASP A 414 4.07 -8.54 0.30
N ALA A 415 5.29 -9.02 0.01
CA ALA A 415 6.36 -9.29 0.98
C ALA A 415 6.83 -7.99 1.64
N PHE A 416 7.46 -8.06 2.82
CA PHE A 416 8.27 -6.94 3.30
C PHE A 416 9.71 -7.08 2.84
N HIS A 417 9.96 -6.71 1.57
CA HIS A 417 11.27 -6.76 0.93
C HIS A 417 11.63 -5.52 0.05
N PRO A 418 11.53 -4.27 0.53
CA PRO A 418 10.94 -3.83 1.80
C PRO A 418 9.41 -3.70 1.75
N GLY A 419 8.77 -3.65 0.58
CA GLY A 419 7.36 -3.30 0.41
C GLY A 419 7.21 -1.97 -0.35
N CYS A 420 5.98 -1.52 -0.62
CA CYS A 420 5.77 -0.24 -1.35
C CYS A 420 5.58 0.97 -0.42
N GLU A 421 4.52 0.99 0.39
CA GLU A 421 4.21 2.16 1.24
C GLU A 421 4.94 2.16 2.58
N MET A 422 5.04 0.97 3.18
CA MET A 422 5.53 0.72 4.53
C MET A 422 6.12 -0.70 4.59
N THR A 423 6.82 -1.03 5.67
CA THR A 423 7.48 -2.34 5.83
C THR A 423 7.25 -2.97 7.20
N TRP A 424 7.95 -4.08 7.47
CA TRP A 424 7.78 -4.99 8.60
C TRP A 424 7.62 -4.35 10.00
N PRO A 425 8.20 -3.18 10.36
CA PRO A 425 7.95 -2.56 11.68
C PRO A 425 6.47 -2.47 12.03
N VAL A 426 5.61 -2.18 11.05
CA VAL A 426 4.17 -1.99 11.26
C VAL A 426 3.47 -3.24 11.82
N ARG A 427 4.09 -4.43 11.81
CA ARG A 427 3.54 -5.64 12.42
C ARG A 427 3.91 -5.85 13.89
N HIS A 428 4.47 -4.83 14.56
CA HIS A 428 4.83 -4.86 15.98
C HIS A 428 3.91 -4.03 16.87
N ALA A 429 3.29 -4.69 17.85
CA ALA A 429 2.33 -4.07 18.78
C ALA A 429 2.94 -2.95 19.66
N SER A 430 4.26 -2.95 19.86
CA SER A 430 5.00 -1.89 20.56
C SER A 430 4.85 -0.51 19.90
N MET A 431 4.51 -0.47 18.60
CA MET A 431 4.27 0.78 17.89
C MET A 431 2.91 1.40 18.19
N TYR A 432 1.93 0.67 18.72
CA TYR A 432 0.52 1.08 18.72
C TYR A 432 0.00 1.50 20.10
N SER A 433 -0.71 2.63 20.16
CA SER A 433 -1.42 3.10 21.36
C SER A 433 -2.84 2.54 21.42
N GLU A 434 -3.47 2.37 20.26
CA GLU A 434 -4.74 1.71 20.00
C GLU A 434 -4.69 1.06 18.60
N PRO A 435 -5.65 0.20 18.21
CA PRO A 435 -5.68 -0.36 16.86
C PRO A 435 -5.51 0.73 15.81
N TYR A 436 -4.60 0.52 14.86
CA TYR A 436 -4.28 1.43 13.75
C TYR A 436 -3.71 2.80 14.14
N ARG A 437 -3.46 3.11 15.43
CA ARG A 437 -2.88 4.38 15.85
C ARG A 437 -1.51 4.18 16.47
N TRP A 438 -0.49 4.76 15.87
CA TRP A 438 0.86 4.69 16.40
C TRP A 438 1.02 5.53 17.68
N ARG A 439 1.91 5.09 18.55
CA ARG A 439 2.43 5.88 19.67
C ARG A 439 3.33 6.95 19.10
N HIS A 440 3.13 8.19 19.51
CA HIS A 440 4.00 9.30 19.11
C HIS A 440 5.13 9.44 20.13
N ARG A 441 6.36 9.60 19.64
CA ARG A 441 7.52 9.79 20.49
C ARG A 441 7.59 11.25 20.96
N GLU A 442 7.74 11.43 22.27
CA GLU A 442 7.93 12.75 22.87
C GLU A 442 9.34 13.27 22.64
N LYS A 443 9.50 14.59 22.49
CA LYS A 443 10.83 15.22 22.31
C LYS A 443 11.78 14.96 23.48
N THR A 444 11.24 14.69 24.67
CA THR A 444 12.00 14.35 25.88
C THR A 444 12.43 12.88 25.94
N ASN A 445 12.03 12.05 24.98
CA ASN A 445 12.37 10.64 24.89
C ASN A 445 12.94 10.30 23.49
N PRO A 446 14.11 10.86 23.12
CA PRO A 446 14.72 10.60 21.83
C PRO A 446 15.04 9.11 21.63
N GLU A 447 15.05 8.66 20.39
CA GLU A 447 15.45 7.31 20.04
C GLU A 447 16.96 7.10 20.35
N PRO A 448 17.36 5.94 20.89
CA PRO A 448 18.77 5.64 21.12
C PRO A 448 19.53 5.51 19.79
N HIS A 449 20.84 5.72 19.85
CA HIS A 449 21.73 5.48 18.71
C HIS A 449 22.15 4.00 18.65
N PHE A 450 21.92 3.32 17.52
CA PHE A 450 22.20 1.88 17.37
C PHE A 450 23.59 1.53 16.81
N GLY A 451 24.44 2.54 16.56
CA GLY A 451 25.82 2.32 16.13
C GLY A 451 25.99 2.30 14.61
N SER A 452 27.02 1.62 14.11
CA SER A 452 27.28 1.49 12.67
C SER A 452 26.52 0.33 12.01
N THR A 453 25.90 -0.53 12.81
CA THR A 453 25.15 -1.72 12.37
C THR A 453 23.95 -1.90 13.27
N LEU A 454 22.77 -2.02 12.68
CA LEU A 454 21.54 -2.33 13.42
C LEU A 454 21.33 -3.84 13.43
N THR A 455 21.28 -4.44 14.61
CA THR A 455 21.02 -5.88 14.72
C THR A 455 19.52 -6.17 14.91
N PRO A 456 19.06 -7.41 14.64
CA PRO A 456 17.74 -7.87 15.06
C PRO A 456 17.44 -7.62 16.55
N GLN A 457 18.43 -7.80 17.42
CA GLN A 457 18.27 -7.57 18.86
C GLN A 457 18.02 -6.09 19.18
N ASP A 458 18.76 -5.18 18.53
CA ASP A 458 18.59 -3.74 18.70
C ASP A 458 17.22 -3.29 18.19
N ALA A 459 16.85 -3.76 17.00
CA ALA A 459 15.57 -3.45 16.36
C ALA A 459 14.38 -3.90 17.22
N LEU A 460 14.43 -5.11 17.78
CA LEU A 460 13.36 -5.70 18.58
C LEU A 460 13.40 -5.32 20.07
N SER A 461 14.38 -4.50 20.48
CA SER A 461 14.49 -4.07 21.88
C SER A 461 13.30 -3.20 22.30
N TYR A 462 12.94 -3.27 23.59
CA TYR A 462 11.76 -2.59 24.13
C TYR A 462 11.76 -1.06 23.92
N ASN A 463 12.94 -0.44 23.98
CA ASN A 463 13.15 0.99 23.73
C ASN A 463 13.77 1.27 22.36
N GLY A 464 13.81 0.26 21.49
CA GLY A 464 14.36 0.32 20.15
C GLY A 464 13.47 1.10 19.16
N PRO A 465 13.76 0.97 17.86
CA PRO A 465 13.09 1.76 16.83
C PRO A 465 11.62 1.41 16.60
N LEU A 466 11.16 0.30 17.19
CA LEU A 466 9.78 -0.20 17.11
C LEU A 466 8.91 0.27 18.28
N TRP A 467 9.43 1.12 19.17
CA TRP A 467 8.66 1.76 20.23
C TRP A 467 8.49 3.24 19.93
N ALA A 468 7.25 3.72 19.78
CA ALA A 468 6.89 5.13 19.58
C ALA A 468 7.64 5.88 18.44
N GLN A 469 6.89 6.57 17.60
CA GLN A 469 7.39 7.06 16.32
C GLN A 469 7.64 8.57 16.36
N SER A 470 8.75 9.00 15.76
CA SER A 470 9.06 10.39 15.41
C SER A 470 8.76 10.63 13.93
N PRO A 471 8.62 11.88 13.45
CA PRO A 471 8.52 12.16 12.01
C PRO A 471 9.58 11.38 11.21
N GLY A 472 9.22 10.80 10.07
CA GLY A 472 10.12 10.01 9.22
C GLY A 472 10.46 8.59 9.71
N SER A 473 9.90 8.13 10.85
CA SER A 473 10.25 6.81 11.43
C SER A 473 9.67 5.62 10.67
N ILE A 474 8.63 5.86 9.86
CA ILE A 474 7.90 4.81 9.15
C ILE A 474 8.53 4.51 7.79
N THR A 475 8.91 5.55 7.04
CA THR A 475 9.43 5.44 5.67
C THR A 475 10.95 5.29 5.60
N ARG A 476 11.68 5.55 6.69
CA ARG A 476 13.16 5.41 6.74
C ARG A 476 13.70 4.03 6.35
N TRP A 477 12.88 3.00 6.51
CA TRP A 477 13.22 1.60 6.22
C TRP A 477 13.14 1.25 4.74
N MET A 478 12.42 2.06 3.96
CA MET A 478 12.15 1.77 2.55
C MET A 478 13.39 2.02 1.70
N ALA A 479 13.31 1.61 0.44
CA ALA A 479 14.33 1.88 -0.56
C ALA A 479 14.59 3.38 -0.74
N ILE A 480 15.85 3.70 -1.05
CA ILE A 480 16.28 5.04 -1.43
C ILE A 480 17.08 5.00 -2.74
N PRO A 481 16.60 5.70 -3.80
CA PRO A 481 15.27 6.30 -3.89
C PRO A 481 14.17 5.23 -4.08
N TRP A 482 12.91 5.55 -3.81
CA TRP A 482 11.80 4.58 -3.94
C TRP A 482 11.58 4.03 -5.37
N GLN A 483 11.98 4.78 -6.39
CA GLN A 483 11.83 4.42 -7.79
C GLN A 483 12.61 3.15 -8.16
N THR A 484 13.81 2.96 -7.59
CA THR A 484 14.63 1.77 -7.90
C THR A 484 13.94 0.50 -7.42
N ASP A 485 13.26 0.56 -6.27
CA ASP A 485 12.45 -0.54 -5.76
C ASP A 485 11.20 -0.80 -6.60
N THR A 486 10.53 0.26 -7.07
CA THR A 486 9.38 0.11 -7.98
C THR A 486 9.78 -0.57 -9.28
N ALA A 487 10.91 -0.17 -9.90
CA ALA A 487 11.43 -0.81 -11.11
C ALA A 487 11.93 -2.25 -10.89
N SER A 488 12.28 -2.59 -9.66
CA SER A 488 12.71 -3.91 -9.23
C SER A 488 11.58 -4.76 -8.65
N CYS A 489 10.35 -4.27 -8.56
CA CYS A 489 9.20 -5.06 -8.10
C CYS A 489 8.59 -5.86 -9.26
N ARG A 490 9.10 -7.08 -9.48
CA ARG A 490 8.71 -7.93 -10.62
C ARG A 490 8.08 -9.25 -10.20
N SER A 491 7.98 -10.16 -11.17
CA SER A 491 7.47 -11.50 -11.02
C SER A 491 8.29 -12.49 -11.86
N GLY A 492 8.18 -13.79 -11.55
CA GLY A 492 8.79 -14.84 -12.37
C GLY A 492 10.31 -14.80 -12.42
N TYR A 493 10.97 -14.47 -11.29
CA TYR A 493 12.43 -14.37 -11.23
C TYR A 493 13.14 -15.69 -11.61
N ASP A 494 12.52 -16.82 -11.27
CA ASP A 494 12.88 -18.14 -11.78
C ASP A 494 11.98 -18.54 -12.95
N ARG A 495 12.38 -18.16 -14.15
CA ARG A 495 11.67 -18.49 -15.39
C ARG A 495 11.60 -19.99 -15.69
N ALA A 496 12.47 -20.80 -15.10
CA ALA A 496 12.39 -22.25 -15.27
C ALA A 496 11.23 -22.85 -14.46
N TYR A 497 10.83 -22.18 -13.37
CA TYR A 497 9.62 -22.51 -12.62
C TYR A 497 8.36 -21.98 -13.32
N ASP A 498 8.25 -20.66 -13.49
CA ASP A 498 7.13 -20.00 -14.16
C ASP A 498 7.55 -18.59 -14.64
N PRO A 499 7.16 -18.15 -15.85
CA PRO A 499 7.54 -16.84 -16.38
C PRO A 499 6.87 -15.64 -15.68
N TYR A 500 5.78 -15.85 -14.95
CA TYR A 500 4.97 -14.79 -14.35
C TYR A 500 4.80 -14.93 -12.83
N LEU A 501 5.19 -16.06 -12.25
CA LEU A 501 4.98 -16.36 -10.84
C LEU A 501 6.26 -16.92 -10.17
N PRO A 502 6.41 -16.71 -8.85
CA PRO A 502 5.60 -15.83 -8.00
C PRO A 502 5.79 -14.34 -8.35
N THR A 503 5.01 -13.46 -7.71
CA THR A 503 5.07 -12.00 -7.90
C THR A 503 5.27 -11.27 -6.56
N PHE A 504 5.85 -10.06 -6.58
CA PHE A 504 5.87 -9.17 -5.42
C PHE A 504 4.54 -8.45 -5.22
N TRP A 505 4.33 -7.29 -5.85
CA TRP A 505 3.26 -6.35 -5.47
C TRP A 505 2.37 -5.94 -6.64
N PRO A 506 1.74 -6.88 -7.36
CA PRO A 506 1.03 -6.59 -8.61
C PRO A 506 -0.11 -5.58 -8.41
N ALA A 507 -0.73 -5.51 -7.23
CA ALA A 507 -1.80 -4.53 -6.96
C ALA A 507 -1.33 -3.07 -7.02
N ARG A 508 -0.05 -2.76 -6.75
CA ARG A 508 0.49 -1.39 -6.82
C ARG A 508 1.43 -1.17 -7.99
N VAL A 509 2.21 -2.19 -8.32
CA VAL A 509 3.20 -2.20 -9.39
C VAL A 509 2.85 -3.34 -10.35
N PRO A 510 2.06 -3.08 -11.41
CA PRO A 510 1.68 -4.12 -12.36
C PRO A 510 2.91 -4.83 -12.96
N ASN A 511 2.78 -6.11 -13.27
CA ASN A 511 3.82 -6.86 -13.98
C ASN A 511 3.44 -7.07 -15.44
N GLN A 512 2.23 -7.57 -15.68
CA GLN A 512 1.67 -7.75 -17.02
C GLN A 512 0.23 -7.26 -17.09
N VAL A 513 -0.08 -6.46 -18.10
CA VAL A 513 -1.33 -5.69 -18.20
C VAL A 513 -2.04 -5.92 -19.54
N LEU A 514 -3.35 -5.65 -19.57
CA LEU A 514 -4.09 -5.52 -20.82
C LEU A 514 -3.82 -4.13 -21.41
N SER A 515 -3.18 -4.09 -22.58
CA SER A 515 -2.85 -2.83 -23.26
C SER A 515 -4.09 -2.16 -23.85
N GLU A 516 -4.06 -0.84 -24.02
CA GLU A 516 -5.12 -0.12 -24.73
C GLU A 516 -5.31 -0.63 -26.18
N GLN A 517 -4.24 -1.01 -26.86
CA GLN A 517 -4.30 -1.57 -28.22
C GLN A 517 -5.03 -2.91 -28.25
N ASP A 518 -4.73 -3.81 -27.31
CA ASP A 518 -5.39 -5.10 -27.20
C ASP A 518 -6.86 -4.90 -26.81
N TYR A 519 -7.14 -4.03 -25.84
CA TYR A 519 -8.51 -3.65 -25.48
C TYR A 519 -9.31 -3.13 -26.70
N ASN A 520 -8.75 -2.23 -27.51
CA ASN A 520 -9.40 -1.74 -28.72
C ASN A 520 -9.66 -2.87 -29.74
N THR A 521 -8.76 -3.86 -29.81
CA THR A 521 -8.95 -5.06 -30.62
C THR A 521 -10.10 -5.92 -30.08
N VAL A 522 -10.18 -6.13 -28.76
CA VAL A 522 -11.26 -6.87 -28.09
C VAL A 522 -12.61 -6.21 -28.34
N MET A 523 -12.69 -4.88 -28.24
CA MET A 523 -13.93 -4.11 -28.40
C MET A 523 -14.38 -3.99 -29.87
N ASN A 524 -13.51 -4.27 -30.84
CA ASN A 524 -13.86 -4.16 -32.25
C ASN A 524 -14.63 -5.40 -32.74
N GLU A 525 -15.96 -5.31 -32.73
CA GLU A 525 -16.87 -6.38 -33.17
C GLU A 525 -16.77 -6.74 -34.66
N SER A 526 -16.13 -5.90 -35.50
CA SER A 526 -15.90 -6.24 -36.91
C SER A 526 -14.73 -7.21 -37.13
N LEU A 527 -13.93 -7.48 -36.09
CA LEU A 527 -12.80 -8.42 -36.17
C LEU A 527 -13.26 -9.86 -35.89
N PRO A 528 -12.58 -10.87 -36.47
CA PRO A 528 -12.84 -12.27 -36.14
C PRO A 528 -12.73 -12.54 -34.64
N ARG A 529 -13.64 -13.36 -34.11
CA ARG A 529 -13.70 -13.72 -32.68
C ARG A 529 -12.35 -14.20 -32.15
N GLU A 530 -11.68 -15.09 -32.89
CA GLU A 530 -10.36 -15.63 -32.53
C GLU A 530 -9.31 -14.52 -32.31
N LYS A 531 -9.29 -13.50 -33.17
CA LYS A 531 -8.37 -12.35 -33.03
C LYS A 531 -8.67 -11.54 -31.77
N ARG A 532 -9.96 -11.36 -31.46
CA ARG A 532 -10.39 -10.64 -30.24
C ARG A 532 -10.02 -11.44 -28.99
N LEU A 533 -10.21 -12.75 -29.01
CA LEU A 533 -9.80 -13.65 -27.91
C LEU A 533 -8.29 -13.64 -27.71
N ALA A 534 -7.52 -13.69 -28.79
CA ALA A 534 -6.07 -13.59 -28.72
C ALA A 534 -5.63 -12.27 -28.09
N ALA A 535 -6.25 -11.14 -28.47
CA ALA A 535 -5.97 -9.84 -27.86
C ALA A 535 -6.36 -9.79 -26.38
N PHE A 536 -7.52 -10.35 -25.99
CA PHE A 536 -7.94 -10.37 -24.59
C PHE A 536 -7.00 -11.18 -23.70
N ASN A 537 -6.42 -12.26 -24.23
CA ASN A 537 -5.47 -13.11 -23.50
C ASN A 537 -4.02 -12.61 -23.60
N ASN A 538 -3.75 -11.66 -24.50
CA ASN A 538 -2.43 -11.02 -24.59
C ASN A 538 -2.21 -10.12 -23.37
N ARG A 539 -1.03 -10.23 -22.76
CA ARG A 539 -0.63 -9.46 -21.59
C ARG A 539 0.74 -8.87 -21.86
N GLN A 540 0.83 -7.54 -21.86
CA GLN A 540 2.06 -6.81 -22.13
C GLN A 540 2.84 -6.59 -20.83
N ASP A 541 4.16 -6.73 -20.88
CA ASP A 541 5.02 -6.38 -19.74
C ASP A 541 4.88 -4.88 -19.42
N TRP A 542 4.58 -4.54 -18.16
CA TRP A 542 4.33 -3.16 -17.74
C TRP A 542 5.61 -2.32 -17.72
N ASP A 543 6.75 -2.93 -17.39
CA ASP A 543 8.07 -2.27 -17.30
C ASP A 543 8.70 -1.93 -18.66
N ARG A 544 8.05 -2.28 -19.79
CA ARG A 544 8.56 -2.07 -21.15
C ARG A 544 8.86 -0.61 -21.50
N THR A 545 8.20 0.35 -20.84
CA THR A 545 8.45 1.79 -21.01
C THR A 545 9.82 2.23 -20.49
N LEU A 546 10.46 1.43 -19.63
CA LEU A 546 11.74 1.74 -19.03
C LEU A 546 12.93 1.33 -19.92
N GLY A 547 12.69 0.67 -21.05
CA GLY A 547 13.72 0.18 -21.96
C GLY A 547 14.42 -1.10 -21.48
N ALA A 548 15.41 -1.55 -22.26
CA ALA A 548 16.18 -2.76 -21.99
C ALA A 548 17.37 -2.52 -21.05
N GLY A 549 17.70 -3.54 -20.26
CA GLY A 549 18.80 -3.56 -19.28
C GLY A 549 18.32 -3.16 -17.89
N TYR A 550 18.57 -4.01 -16.89
CA TYR A 550 18.05 -3.81 -15.52
C TYR A 550 18.55 -2.51 -14.90
N MET A 551 19.85 -2.22 -15.07
CA MET A 551 20.46 -0.99 -14.57
C MET A 551 19.87 0.26 -15.23
N ASN A 552 19.53 0.17 -16.52
CA ASN A 552 18.85 1.24 -17.23
C ASN A 552 17.43 1.41 -16.70
N GLN A 553 16.72 0.33 -16.42
CA GLN A 553 15.33 0.41 -15.95
C GLN A 553 15.22 1.08 -14.58
N ILE A 554 16.10 0.74 -13.62
CA ILE A 554 16.09 1.40 -12.30
C ILE A 554 16.51 2.88 -12.40
N ALA A 555 17.37 3.24 -13.34
CA ALA A 555 17.77 4.62 -13.59
C ALA A 555 16.67 5.42 -14.31
N ASN A 556 16.02 4.83 -15.30
CA ASN A 556 14.95 5.45 -16.08
C ASN A 556 13.69 5.65 -15.26
N MET A 557 13.43 4.81 -14.25
CA MET A 557 12.29 5.00 -13.35
C MET A 557 12.41 6.30 -12.53
N ILE A 558 13.63 6.79 -12.25
CA ILE A 558 13.84 8.02 -11.47
C ILE A 558 13.05 9.20 -12.06
N ASP A 559 13.20 9.42 -13.36
CA ASP A 559 12.53 10.50 -14.09
C ASP A 559 11.26 10.03 -14.82
N GLY A 560 11.18 8.74 -15.17
CA GLY A 560 10.11 8.13 -15.96
C GLY A 560 8.94 7.59 -15.16
N PHE A 561 8.97 7.63 -13.83
CA PHE A 561 7.83 7.18 -13.00
C PHE A 561 6.47 7.77 -13.41
N PRO A 562 6.37 9.05 -13.83
CA PRO A 562 5.08 9.59 -14.24
C PRO A 562 4.58 8.91 -15.51
N ASP A 563 5.45 8.44 -16.39
CA ASP A 563 5.07 7.89 -17.70
C ASP A 563 4.60 6.44 -17.63
N MET A 564 4.82 5.77 -16.50
CA MET A 564 4.35 4.41 -16.27
C MET A 564 2.83 4.29 -16.35
N GLY A 565 2.33 3.21 -16.95
CA GLY A 565 0.90 3.00 -17.16
C GLY A 565 0.11 2.84 -15.87
N ILE A 566 -1.08 3.42 -15.82
CA ILE A 566 -2.08 3.24 -14.75
C ILE A 566 -3.15 2.30 -15.27
N VAL A 567 -3.49 1.27 -14.50
CA VAL A 567 -4.52 0.30 -14.85
C VAL A 567 -5.89 0.85 -14.44
N GLU A 568 -6.68 1.24 -15.44
CA GLU A 568 -7.96 1.91 -15.29
C GLU A 568 -9.13 1.00 -15.65
N VAL A 569 -10.25 1.16 -14.95
CA VAL A 569 -11.47 0.40 -15.23
C VAL A 569 -12.13 0.92 -16.51
N ARG A 570 -12.37 0.03 -17.48
CA ARG A 570 -13.06 0.32 -18.74
C ARG A 570 -14.26 -0.61 -18.94
N LYS A 571 -15.22 -0.14 -19.75
CA LYS A 571 -16.37 -0.95 -20.15
C LYS A 571 -15.88 -2.16 -20.96
N GLY A 572 -16.36 -3.36 -20.63
CA GLY A 572 -16.16 -4.56 -21.43
C GLY A 572 -17.39 -4.88 -22.28
N ILE A 573 -17.65 -6.17 -22.47
CA ILE A 573 -18.76 -6.64 -23.32
C ILE A 573 -19.82 -7.27 -22.43
N ASP A 574 -21.06 -6.80 -22.58
CA ASP A 574 -22.19 -7.28 -21.81
C ASP A 574 -22.64 -8.66 -22.32
N ASP A 575 -22.95 -9.57 -21.39
CA ASP A 575 -23.51 -10.91 -21.67
C ASP A 575 -22.72 -11.80 -22.65
N ASP A 576 -21.39 -11.64 -22.66
CA ASP A 576 -20.49 -12.42 -23.50
C ASP A 576 -19.80 -13.56 -22.72
N PRO A 577 -19.73 -14.79 -23.27
CA PRO A 577 -19.16 -15.93 -22.55
C PRO A 577 -17.64 -15.89 -22.41
N ASP A 578 -16.93 -15.14 -23.25
CA ASP A 578 -15.46 -15.10 -23.26
C ASP A 578 -14.89 -13.73 -22.84
N PHE A 579 -15.73 -12.70 -22.74
CA PHE A 579 -15.32 -11.34 -22.37
C PHE A 579 -16.13 -10.81 -21.18
N PRO A 580 -15.46 -10.27 -20.14
CA PRO A 580 -16.17 -9.71 -18.99
C PRO A 580 -16.83 -8.36 -19.34
N ARG A 581 -17.89 -8.02 -18.60
CA ARG A 581 -18.60 -6.73 -18.67
C ARG A 581 -17.75 -5.50 -18.33
N VAL A 582 -16.66 -5.73 -17.60
CA VAL A 582 -15.70 -4.72 -17.16
C VAL A 582 -14.31 -5.31 -17.36
N MET A 583 -13.42 -4.51 -17.93
CA MET A 583 -12.01 -4.82 -18.07
C MET A 583 -11.20 -3.76 -17.34
N GLN A 584 -9.97 -4.08 -16.95
CA GLN A 584 -9.03 -3.05 -16.54
C GLN A 584 -7.87 -2.99 -17.52
N VAL A 585 -7.54 -1.77 -17.94
CA VAL A 585 -6.73 -1.49 -19.13
C VAL A 585 -5.71 -0.44 -18.75
N GLU A 586 -4.48 -0.66 -19.15
CA GLU A 586 -3.42 0.32 -19.00
C GLU A 586 -3.72 1.58 -19.82
N ASP A 587 -3.63 2.77 -19.20
CA ASP A 587 -3.94 4.06 -19.84
C ASP A 587 -2.93 4.45 -20.93
N ARG A 588 -1.68 4.04 -20.77
CA ARG A 588 -0.57 4.26 -21.71
C ARG A 588 0.51 3.21 -21.51
N GLY A 589 1.26 2.94 -22.56
CA GLY A 589 2.48 2.13 -22.44
C GLY A 589 3.40 2.31 -23.63
N GLY A 590 4.52 1.60 -23.60
CA GLY A 590 5.58 1.69 -24.60
C GLY A 590 5.53 0.56 -25.62
N GLU A 591 6.48 0.60 -26.55
CA GLU A 591 6.77 -0.54 -27.42
C GLU A 591 7.24 -1.73 -26.58
N ALA A 592 6.84 -2.94 -26.98
CA ALA A 592 7.28 -4.15 -26.32
C ALA A 592 8.78 -4.38 -26.58
N MET A 593 9.51 -4.77 -25.53
CA MET A 593 10.87 -5.27 -25.69
C MET A 593 10.87 -6.52 -26.56
N THR A 594 11.92 -6.69 -27.36
CA THR A 594 12.17 -7.96 -28.04
C THR A 594 12.44 -9.06 -27.01
N HIS A 595 12.27 -10.32 -27.43
CA HIS A 595 12.54 -11.47 -26.56
C HIS A 595 13.99 -11.50 -26.05
N ALA A 596 14.95 -11.10 -26.89
CA ALA A 596 16.36 -11.04 -26.53
C ALA A 596 16.64 -9.97 -25.47
N GLU A 597 16.13 -8.75 -25.67
CA GLU A 597 16.23 -7.65 -24.70
C GLU A 597 15.61 -8.04 -23.35
N ARG A 598 14.46 -8.72 -23.35
CA ARG A 598 13.81 -9.17 -22.12
C ARG A 598 14.66 -10.21 -21.38
N LEU A 599 15.23 -11.18 -22.10
CA LEU A 599 16.08 -12.20 -21.49
C LEU A 599 17.36 -11.61 -20.89
N GLU A 600 17.99 -10.68 -21.59
CA GLU A 600 19.17 -9.95 -21.11
C GLU A 600 18.85 -9.14 -19.86
N THR A 601 17.79 -8.33 -19.91
CA THR A 601 17.30 -7.53 -18.77
C THR A 601 17.07 -8.38 -17.53
N ASP A 602 16.40 -9.52 -17.66
CA ASP A 602 16.15 -10.41 -16.52
C ASP A 602 17.40 -11.15 -16.04
N SER A 603 18.37 -11.39 -16.92
CA SER A 603 19.65 -11.96 -16.53
C SER A 603 20.45 -10.99 -15.68
N GLU A 604 20.57 -9.74 -16.13
CA GLU A 604 21.26 -8.69 -15.38
C GLU A 604 20.65 -8.47 -14.01
N MET A 605 19.31 -8.45 -13.92
CA MET A 605 18.60 -8.35 -12.64
C MET A 605 18.97 -9.51 -11.69
N ARG A 606 19.02 -10.74 -12.18
CA ARG A 606 19.42 -11.91 -11.37
C ARG A 606 20.87 -11.81 -10.94
N ASP A 607 21.76 -11.31 -11.79
CA ASP A 607 23.17 -11.16 -11.45
C ASP A 607 23.36 -10.08 -10.37
N VAL A 608 22.61 -8.98 -10.42
CA VAL A 608 22.63 -7.95 -9.37
C VAL A 608 22.03 -8.47 -8.07
N ALA A 609 20.91 -9.20 -8.12
CA ALA A 609 20.30 -9.82 -6.95
C ALA A 609 21.23 -10.88 -6.31
N GLY A 610 21.83 -11.75 -7.12
CA GLY A 610 22.72 -12.82 -6.68
C GLY A 610 24.13 -12.36 -6.27
N CYS A 611 24.63 -11.23 -6.79
CA CYS A 611 25.92 -10.65 -6.36
C CYS A 611 25.90 -10.17 -4.89
N SER A 612 24.73 -9.98 -4.28
CA SER A 612 24.62 -9.73 -2.84
C SER A 612 25.17 -10.89 -1.98
N ILE A 613 25.30 -12.09 -2.57
CA ILE A 613 25.75 -13.32 -1.90
C ILE A 613 27.24 -13.62 -2.15
N SER A 614 27.84 -13.09 -3.22
CA SER A 614 29.20 -13.45 -3.65
C SER A 614 30.33 -12.56 -3.11
N GLN A 615 30.04 -11.58 -2.25
CA GLN A 615 31.07 -10.88 -1.46
C GLN A 615 31.39 -11.58 -0.12
N LYS A 616 31.20 -12.91 -0.05
CA LYS A 616 31.64 -13.75 1.08
C LYS A 616 33.08 -14.21 0.94
#